data_AF-A0A3B0RMF9-F1
#
_entry.id   AF-A0A3B0RMF9-F1
#
_cell.length_a   1.000
_cell.length_b   1.000
_cell.length_c   1.000
_cell.angle_alpha   90.00
_cell.angle_beta   90.00
_cell.angle_gamma   90.00
#
_symmetry.space_group_name_H-M   'P 1'
#
loop_
_entity.id
_entity.type
_entity.pdbx_description
1 polymer ?
#
loop_
_entity_poly.entity_id
_entity_poly.type
_entity_poly.pdbx_seq_one_letter_code
_entity_poly.pdbx_strand_id
1 'polypeptide(L)'
;MTDIDADSGRDFHGLDARQAQAALAEELVNETEEAQAVSSDVSDESEDKSDDAPANPQWSGEELAEHARMAEALLFAAAEPLDEESIAERLPVGADIAAIIARITEDYASRGVHLQKTDKKWRFVTAGDVAHVLEKEKVTPRRLSRAALETLAIIAYHQPCTRADIE
;
A
#
# COMPACT_ATOMS: atom_id res chain seq x y z
N MET A 1 56.04 32.62 11.45
CA MET A 1 56.81 32.17 10.28
C MET A 1 56.66 30.65 10.27
N THR A 2 55.52 30.16 9.79
CA THR A 2 55.37 29.42 8.49
C THR A 2 56.05 28.04 8.56
N ASP A 3 55.52 26.90 8.14
CA ASP A 3 54.37 26.44 7.34
C ASP A 3 54.39 24.89 7.50
N ILE A 4 53.27 24.16 7.67
CA ILE A 4 52.46 23.49 6.62
C ILE A 4 53.14 22.27 5.96
N ASP A 5 52.48 21.10 6.13
CA ASP A 5 52.34 19.92 5.24
C ASP A 5 53.59 19.10 4.81
N ALA A 6 53.54 17.80 4.50
CA ALA A 6 52.53 16.74 4.53
C ALA A 6 53.23 15.38 4.21
N ASP A 7 52.54 14.29 4.58
CA ASP A 7 52.36 13.04 3.83
C ASP A 7 53.58 12.23 3.31
N SER A 8 53.67 10.97 3.76
CA SER A 8 53.66 9.83 2.83
C SER A 8 53.51 8.49 3.56
N GLY A 9 52.37 7.84 3.30
CA GLY A 9 52.32 6.42 2.96
C GLY A 9 52.22 5.43 4.12
N ARG A 10 50.98 5.06 4.49
CA ARG A 10 50.72 3.71 5.01
C ARG A 10 50.05 2.88 3.93
N ASP A 11 50.82 1.94 3.40
CA ASP A 11 50.37 0.93 2.44
C ASP A 11 49.41 -0.05 3.13
N PHE A 12 48.14 -0.06 2.72
CA PHE A 12 47.18 -1.09 3.09
C PHE A 12 47.09 -2.13 1.97
N HIS A 13 47.94 -3.14 2.05
CA HIS A 13 47.76 -4.39 1.32
C HIS A 13 47.40 -5.50 2.32
N GLY A 14 46.16 -6.00 2.24
CA GLY A 14 45.80 -7.32 2.75
C GLY A 14 45.05 -7.42 4.08
N LEU A 15 44.07 -6.55 4.36
CA LEU A 15 43.09 -6.84 5.42
C LEU A 15 41.86 -7.51 4.80
N ASP A 16 41.67 -8.78 5.18
CA ASP A 16 40.61 -9.66 4.69
C ASP A 16 39.24 -9.12 5.15
N ALA A 17 38.24 -9.04 4.26
CA ALA A 17 36.95 -8.38 4.52
C ALA A 17 36.18 -8.98 5.72
N ARG A 18 36.53 -10.20 6.15
CA ARG A 18 36.00 -10.85 7.35
C ARG A 18 36.51 -10.24 8.66
N GLN A 19 37.72 -9.70 8.69
CA GLN A 19 38.30 -9.09 9.90
C GLN A 19 37.72 -7.69 10.15
N ALA A 20 37.38 -6.95 9.08
CA ALA A 20 36.69 -5.67 9.19
C ALA A 20 35.24 -5.82 9.71
N GLN A 21 34.55 -6.92 9.37
CA GLN A 21 33.21 -7.21 9.89
C GLN A 21 33.21 -7.69 11.34
N ALA A 22 34.26 -8.39 11.80
CA ALA A 22 34.36 -8.84 13.19
C ALA A 22 34.64 -7.67 14.16
N ALA A 23 35.49 -6.72 13.78
CA ALA A 23 35.79 -5.54 14.59
C ALA A 23 34.57 -4.61 14.76
N LEU A 24 33.74 -4.47 13.71
CA LEU A 24 32.52 -3.65 13.76
C LEU A 24 31.43 -4.28 14.65
N ALA A 25 31.42 -5.61 14.78
CA ALA A 25 30.47 -6.33 15.63
C ALA A 25 30.80 -6.22 17.12
N GLU A 26 32.09 -6.17 17.50
CA GLU A 26 32.49 -5.98 18.90
C GLU A 26 32.23 -4.55 19.40
N GLU A 27 32.36 -3.53 18.52
CA GLU A 27 32.15 -2.13 18.89
C GLU A 27 30.67 -1.81 19.19
N LEU A 28 29.73 -2.44 18.47
CA LEU A 28 28.28 -2.27 18.70
C LEU A 28 27.75 -2.95 19.97
N VAL A 29 28.39 -4.03 20.44
CA VAL A 29 28.00 -4.72 21.68
C VAL A 29 28.37 -3.89 22.91
N ASN A 30 29.52 -3.21 22.85
CA ASN A 30 30.03 -2.41 23.97
C ASN A 30 29.21 -1.12 24.20
N GLU A 31 28.63 -0.53 23.14
CA GLU A 31 27.73 0.63 23.27
C GLU A 31 26.36 0.27 23.89
N THR A 32 25.90 -0.98 23.78
CA THR A 32 24.64 -1.43 24.37
C THR A 32 24.71 -1.75 25.87
N GLU A 33 25.89 -2.08 26.40
CA GLU A 33 26.07 -2.39 27.83
C GLU A 33 26.19 -1.14 28.71
N GLU A 34 26.74 -0.03 28.18
CA GLU A 34 26.84 1.24 28.93
C GLU A 34 25.50 1.96 29.10
N ALA A 35 24.52 1.73 28.21
CA ALA A 35 23.19 2.33 28.30
C ALA A 35 22.26 1.65 29.32
N GLN A 36 22.59 0.45 29.79
CA GLN A 36 21.72 -0.35 30.69
C GLN A 36 22.13 -0.31 32.17
N ALA A 37 23.24 0.37 32.51
CA ALA A 37 23.80 0.39 33.86
C ALA A 37 23.37 1.56 34.76
N VAL A 38 22.42 2.40 34.34
CA VAL A 38 21.93 3.54 35.16
C VAL A 38 20.42 3.48 35.33
N SER A 39 19.93 2.51 36.12
CA SER A 39 18.70 2.64 36.93
C SER A 39 18.45 1.35 37.72
N SER A 40 19.14 1.17 38.84
CA SER A 40 18.81 0.16 39.85
C SER A 40 18.80 0.80 41.24
N ASP A 41 17.68 1.44 41.60
CA ASP A 41 17.16 1.48 42.98
C ASP A 41 15.80 2.21 43.00
N VAL A 42 14.69 1.46 43.00
CA VAL A 42 13.45 1.74 43.76
C VAL A 42 12.61 0.45 43.69
N SER A 43 12.50 -0.23 44.83
CA SER A 43 11.43 -1.20 45.09
C SER A 43 10.39 -0.51 45.96
N ASP A 44 9.18 -0.30 45.46
CA ASP A 44 7.99 -0.11 46.29
C ASP A 44 6.75 -0.56 45.51
N GLU A 45 5.99 -1.46 46.12
CA GLU A 45 4.74 -1.96 45.58
C GLU A 45 3.62 -0.92 45.71
N SER A 46 2.71 -0.96 44.74
CA SER A 46 1.36 -0.39 44.74
C SER A 46 1.23 1.13 44.78
N GLU A 47 0.82 1.70 43.64
CA GLU A 47 -0.31 2.62 43.63
C GLU A 47 -0.95 2.59 42.24
N ASP A 48 -2.15 2.02 42.23
CA ASP A 48 -3.25 2.26 41.30
C ASP A 48 -3.27 3.74 40.88
N LYS A 49 -2.68 4.03 39.71
CA LYS A 49 -2.91 5.27 39.00
C LYS A 49 -3.81 4.95 37.83
N SER A 50 -5.09 5.13 38.10
CA SER A 50 -6.10 5.51 37.12
C SER A 50 -5.56 6.64 36.24
N ASP A 51 -4.92 6.26 35.13
CA ASP A 51 -4.73 7.17 34.01
C ASP A 51 -6.08 7.32 33.31
N ASP A 52 -6.92 8.18 33.90
CA ASP A 52 -8.18 8.69 33.36
C ASP A 52 -7.87 9.70 32.22
N ALA A 53 -7.06 9.25 31.26
CA ALA A 53 -6.88 9.90 29.98
C ALA A 53 -7.78 9.15 28.98
N PRO A 54 -8.79 9.79 28.38
CA PRO A 54 -9.60 9.13 27.37
C PRO A 54 -8.75 8.86 26.13
N ALA A 55 -8.18 7.66 26.06
CA ALA A 55 -7.60 7.10 24.86
C ALA A 55 -8.74 6.97 23.83
N ASN A 56 -8.79 7.89 22.87
CA ASN A 56 -9.72 7.80 21.75
C ASN A 56 -9.25 6.66 20.81
N PRO A 57 -10.14 5.83 20.20
CA PRO A 57 -11.59 5.98 20.14
C PRO A 57 -12.42 4.75 20.56
N GLN A 58 -13.74 4.97 20.62
CA GLN A 58 -14.78 4.18 21.31
C GLN A 58 -15.03 2.73 20.82
N TRP A 59 -14.10 2.13 20.08
CA TRP A 59 -14.31 0.83 19.42
C TRP A 59 -13.25 -0.19 19.82
N SER A 60 -13.70 -1.39 20.17
CA SER A 60 -12.84 -2.55 20.39
C SER A 60 -12.17 -2.99 19.08
N GLY A 61 -11.03 -3.69 19.20
CA GLY A 61 -10.32 -4.23 18.02
C GLY A 61 -11.17 -5.23 17.21
N GLU A 62 -12.11 -5.93 17.86
CA GLU A 62 -13.06 -6.83 17.20
C GLU A 62 -14.08 -6.06 16.36
N GLU A 63 -14.66 -4.97 16.89
CA GLU A 63 -15.59 -4.11 16.14
C GLU A 63 -14.89 -3.44 14.95
N LEU A 64 -13.65 -2.98 15.12
CA LEU A 64 -12.88 -2.42 14.02
C LEU A 64 -12.65 -3.45 12.90
N ALA A 65 -12.33 -4.69 13.25
CA ALA A 65 -12.16 -5.78 12.29
C ALA A 65 -13.48 -6.13 11.58
N GLU A 66 -14.60 -6.10 12.29
CA GLU A 66 -15.93 -6.30 11.70
C GLU A 66 -16.28 -5.18 10.71
N HIS A 67 -16.12 -3.92 11.12
CA HIS A 67 -16.37 -2.77 10.24
C HIS A 67 -15.43 -2.76 9.04
N ALA A 68 -14.16 -3.17 9.21
CA ALA A 68 -13.22 -3.32 8.11
C ALA A 68 -13.68 -4.36 7.09
N ARG A 69 -14.21 -5.51 7.53
CA ARG A 69 -14.80 -6.51 6.61
C ARG A 69 -16.00 -5.97 5.85
N MET A 70 -16.85 -5.17 6.49
CA MET A 70 -17.99 -4.53 5.82
C MET A 70 -17.51 -3.52 4.76
N ALA A 71 -16.57 -2.65 5.12
CA ALA A 71 -16.00 -1.65 4.22
C ALA A 71 -15.25 -2.30 3.04
N GLU A 72 -14.49 -3.37 3.30
CA GLU A 72 -13.83 -4.17 2.26
C GLU A 72 -14.85 -4.69 1.23
N ALA A 73 -15.94 -5.29 1.70
CA ALA A 73 -16.99 -5.79 0.82
C ALA A 73 -17.65 -4.68 -0.01
N LEU A 74 -17.89 -3.50 0.59
CA LEU A 74 -18.42 -2.34 -0.11
C LEU A 74 -17.47 -1.85 -1.20
N LEU A 75 -16.19 -1.66 -0.86
CA LEU A 75 -15.14 -1.19 -1.78
C LEU A 75 -14.86 -2.19 -2.91
N PHE A 76 -15.00 -3.48 -2.64
CA PHE A 76 -14.87 -4.54 -3.63
C PHE A 76 -16.05 -4.57 -4.61
N ALA A 77 -17.28 -4.39 -4.12
CA ALA A 77 -18.49 -4.42 -4.93
C ALA A 77 -18.73 -3.11 -5.72
N ALA A 78 -18.09 -2.00 -5.34
CA ALA A 78 -18.31 -0.70 -5.96
C ALA A 78 -17.80 -0.64 -7.41
N ALA A 79 -18.65 -0.17 -8.33
CA ALA A 79 -18.28 0.05 -9.73
C ALA A 79 -17.38 1.30 -9.91
N GLU A 80 -17.54 2.28 -9.02
CA GLU A 80 -16.81 3.55 -9.02
C GLU A 80 -16.12 3.76 -7.66
N PRO A 81 -15.04 4.56 -7.60
CA PRO A 81 -14.40 4.91 -6.33
C PRO A 81 -15.40 5.55 -5.35
N LEU A 82 -15.30 5.19 -4.07
CA LEU A 82 -16.19 5.69 -3.01
C LEU A 82 -15.48 6.73 -2.16
N ASP A 83 -16.13 7.85 -1.86
CA ASP A 83 -15.65 8.77 -0.83
C ASP A 83 -15.93 8.22 0.58
N GLU A 84 -15.27 8.81 1.57
CA GLU A 84 -15.37 8.39 2.97
C GLU A 84 -16.79 8.56 3.53
N GLU A 85 -17.55 9.54 3.03
CA GLU A 85 -18.95 9.78 3.41
C GLU A 85 -19.87 8.64 2.92
N SER A 86 -19.74 8.25 1.64
CA SER A 86 -20.48 7.12 1.07
C SER A 86 -20.18 5.79 1.78
N ILE A 87 -18.96 5.61 2.27
CA ILE A 87 -18.58 4.43 3.05
C ILE A 87 -19.23 4.51 4.44
N ALA A 88 -19.17 5.67 5.11
CA ALA A 88 -19.73 5.89 6.43
C ALA A 88 -21.24 5.66 6.49
N GLU A 89 -21.98 6.11 5.47
CA GLU A 89 -23.45 5.91 5.36
C GLU A 89 -23.86 4.43 5.35
N ARG A 90 -22.95 3.54 4.97
CA ARG A 90 -23.21 2.10 4.82
C ARG A 90 -22.68 1.27 5.98
N LEU A 91 -21.99 1.91 6.93
CA LEU A 91 -21.44 1.28 8.11
C LEU A 91 -22.27 1.62 9.36
N PRO A 92 -22.08 0.88 10.47
CA PRO A 92 -22.69 1.24 11.74
C PRO A 92 -22.35 2.67 12.17
N VAL A 93 -23.31 3.32 12.85
CA VAL A 93 -23.17 4.71 13.27
C VAL A 93 -21.94 4.88 14.16
N GLY A 94 -21.11 5.86 13.83
CA GLY A 94 -19.87 6.16 14.55
C GLY A 94 -18.67 5.36 14.07
N ALA A 95 -18.74 4.52 13.03
CA ALA A 95 -17.57 3.80 12.53
C ALA A 95 -16.38 4.74 12.23
N ASP A 96 -15.18 4.37 12.69
CA ASP A 96 -13.94 5.10 12.41
C ASP A 96 -13.44 4.80 11.00
N ILE A 97 -13.87 5.62 10.04
CA ILE A 97 -13.46 5.42 8.64
C ILE A 97 -11.95 5.51 8.47
N ALA A 98 -11.27 6.38 9.22
CA ALA A 98 -9.83 6.53 9.09
C ALA A 98 -9.09 5.28 9.59
N ALA A 99 -9.47 4.75 10.75
CA ALA A 99 -8.89 3.53 11.29
C ALA A 99 -9.23 2.31 10.43
N ILE A 100 -10.46 2.21 9.91
CA ILE A 100 -10.89 1.13 9.03
C ILE A 100 -10.07 1.11 7.74
N ILE A 101 -9.91 2.27 7.10
CA ILE A 101 -9.13 2.40 5.86
C ILE A 101 -7.66 2.09 6.11
N ALA A 102 -7.10 2.56 7.23
CA ALA A 102 -5.72 2.23 7.61
C ALA A 102 -5.54 0.72 7.80
N ARG A 103 -6.46 0.06 8.51
CA ARG A 103 -6.45 -1.38 8.74
C ARG A 103 -6.50 -2.17 7.43
N ILE A 104 -7.44 -1.83 6.53
CA ILE A 104 -7.54 -2.48 5.21
C ILE A 104 -6.27 -2.25 4.39
N THR A 105 -5.70 -1.05 4.43
CA THR A 105 -4.47 -0.74 3.70
C THR A 105 -3.31 -1.60 4.19
N GLU A 106 -3.17 -1.79 5.50
CA GLU A 106 -2.16 -2.64 6.11
C GLU A 106 -2.38 -4.13 5.75
N ASP A 107 -3.61 -4.63 5.85
CA ASP A 107 -3.96 -6.03 5.53
C ASP A 107 -3.68 -6.42 4.08
N TYR A 108 -3.69 -5.44 3.18
CA TYR A 108 -3.48 -5.62 1.75
C TYR A 108 -2.09 -5.20 1.27
N ALA A 109 -1.20 -4.73 2.14
CA ALA A 109 0.13 -4.24 1.76
C ALA A 109 0.99 -5.28 1.02
N SER A 110 0.83 -6.57 1.34
CA SER A 110 1.56 -7.70 0.74
C SER A 110 0.74 -8.50 -0.28
N ARG A 111 -0.47 -8.03 -0.65
CA ARG A 111 -1.39 -8.74 -1.55
C ARG A 111 -1.32 -8.18 -2.97
N GLY A 112 -1.78 -8.97 -3.95
CA GLY A 112 -1.83 -8.58 -5.36
C GLY A 112 -2.89 -7.51 -5.70
N VAL A 113 -3.69 -7.10 -4.72
CA VAL A 113 -4.59 -5.94 -4.80
C VAL A 113 -4.36 -5.08 -3.56
N HIS A 114 -4.52 -3.77 -3.66
CA HIS A 114 -4.42 -2.86 -2.54
C HIS A 114 -5.41 -1.70 -2.68
N LEU A 115 -5.61 -0.98 -1.59
CA LEU A 115 -6.47 0.19 -1.57
C LEU A 115 -5.69 1.42 -2.04
N GLN A 116 -6.28 2.20 -2.95
CA GLN A 116 -5.68 3.43 -3.48
C GLN A 116 -6.65 4.60 -3.36
N LYS A 117 -6.13 5.76 -2.92
CA LYS A 117 -6.87 7.03 -2.89
C LYS A 117 -6.72 7.76 -4.23
N THR A 118 -7.83 8.13 -4.86
CA THR A 118 -7.91 8.96 -6.09
C THR A 118 -8.97 10.02 -5.89
N ASP A 119 -8.65 11.30 -6.07
CA ASP A 119 -9.61 12.42 -5.92
C ASP A 119 -10.44 12.38 -4.62
N LYS A 120 -9.79 12.05 -3.50
CA LYS A 120 -10.39 11.84 -2.17
C LYS A 120 -11.32 10.63 -2.05
N LYS A 121 -11.38 9.78 -3.06
CA LYS A 121 -12.14 8.54 -3.08
C LYS A 121 -11.21 7.33 -3.00
N TRP A 122 -11.75 6.21 -2.56
CA TRP A 122 -11.03 4.97 -2.34
C TRP A 122 -11.56 3.89 -3.28
N ARG A 123 -10.64 3.06 -3.77
CA ARG A 123 -10.97 1.88 -4.57
C ARG A 123 -9.89 0.82 -4.39
N PHE A 124 -10.23 -0.43 -4.67
CA PHE A 124 -9.21 -1.44 -4.91
C PHE A 124 -8.59 -1.27 -6.30
N VAL A 125 -7.27 -1.44 -6.35
CA VAL A 125 -6.48 -1.54 -7.57
C VAL A 125 -5.55 -2.73 -7.49
N THR A 126 -5.12 -3.23 -8.64
CA THR A 126 -4.16 -4.32 -8.73
C THR A 126 -2.76 -3.81 -8.46
N ALA A 127 -1.96 -4.59 -7.75
CA ALA A 127 -0.56 -4.28 -7.50
C ALA A 127 0.24 -4.24 -8.82
N GLY A 128 1.22 -3.33 -8.90
CA GLY A 128 1.95 -3.08 -10.15
C GLY A 128 2.91 -4.21 -10.55
N ASP A 129 3.37 -5.00 -9.59
CA ASP A 129 4.25 -6.16 -9.78
C ASP A 129 3.55 -7.32 -10.51
N VAL A 130 2.25 -7.51 -10.28
CA VAL A 130 1.43 -8.54 -10.94
C VAL A 130 0.78 -8.07 -12.26
N ALA A 131 1.06 -6.84 -12.71
CA ALA A 131 0.45 -6.27 -13.90
C ALA A 131 0.63 -7.12 -15.17
N HIS A 132 1.78 -7.79 -15.31
CA HIS A 132 2.11 -8.66 -16.44
C HIS A 132 1.14 -9.85 -16.60
N VAL A 133 0.57 -10.38 -15.50
CA VAL A 133 -0.42 -11.48 -15.55
C VAL A 133 -1.78 -10.99 -16.03
N LEU A 134 -2.05 -9.69 -15.86
CA LEU A 134 -3.31 -9.04 -16.20
C LEU A 134 -3.32 -8.50 -17.65
N GLU A 135 -2.16 -8.46 -18.30
CA GLU A 135 -2.04 -8.20 -19.73
C GLU A 135 -2.69 -9.35 -20.51
N LYS A 136 -4.01 -9.29 -20.67
CA LYS A 136 -4.69 -10.06 -21.70
C LYS A 136 -4.16 -9.56 -23.04
N GLU A 137 -3.79 -10.49 -23.93
CA GLU A 137 -3.59 -10.19 -25.35
C GLU A 137 -4.86 -9.53 -25.88
N LYS A 138 -4.90 -8.19 -25.86
CA LYS A 138 -5.95 -7.43 -26.51
C LYS A 138 -5.72 -7.62 -28.00
N VAL A 139 -6.51 -8.49 -28.62
CA VAL A 139 -6.76 -8.42 -30.06
C VAL A 139 -7.36 -7.03 -30.28
N THR A 140 -6.50 -6.09 -30.68
CA THR A 140 -6.95 -4.73 -30.99
C THR A 140 -7.97 -4.86 -32.12
N PRO A 141 -9.26 -4.54 -31.88
CA PRO A 141 -10.25 -4.62 -32.94
C PRO A 141 -9.79 -3.67 -34.03
N ARG A 142 -9.43 -4.20 -35.20
CA ARG A 142 -9.01 -3.36 -36.31
C ARG A 142 -10.17 -2.43 -36.63
N ARG A 143 -9.88 -1.13 -36.76
CA ARG A 143 -10.89 -0.16 -37.20
C ARG A 143 -11.42 -0.63 -38.55
N LEU A 144 -12.74 -0.79 -38.64
CA LEU A 144 -13.39 -1.06 -39.92
C LEU A 144 -13.06 0.09 -40.88
N SER A 145 -12.78 -0.25 -42.15
CA SER A 145 -12.61 0.76 -43.18
C SER A 145 -13.93 1.52 -43.38
N ARG A 146 -13.84 2.71 -43.99
CA ARG A 146 -15.04 3.47 -44.35
C ARG A 146 -16.01 2.65 -45.19
N ALA A 147 -15.51 1.90 -46.18
CA ALA A 147 -16.32 1.01 -47.01
C ALA A 147 -17.01 -0.08 -46.18
N ALA A 148 -16.31 -0.69 -45.21
CA ALA A 148 -16.91 -1.70 -44.34
C ALA A 148 -18.01 -1.11 -43.43
N LEU A 149 -17.85 0.13 -42.95
CA LEU A 149 -18.88 0.84 -42.20
C LEU A 149 -20.08 1.21 -43.07
N GLU A 150 -19.86 1.64 -44.30
CA GLU A 150 -20.92 1.94 -45.28
C GLU A 150 -21.74 0.69 -45.58
N THR A 151 -21.09 -0.45 -45.84
CA THR A 151 -21.75 -1.74 -45.98
C THR A 151 -22.56 -2.11 -44.73
N LEU A 152 -22.01 -1.91 -43.53
CA LEU A 152 -22.68 -2.23 -42.28
C LEU A 152 -23.92 -1.36 -42.06
N ALA A 153 -23.87 -0.09 -42.46
CA ALA A 153 -24.99 0.84 -42.39
C ALA A 153 -26.12 0.46 -43.37
N ILE A 154 -25.76 0.08 -44.61
CA ILE A 154 -26.74 -0.41 -45.60
C ILE A 154 -27.45 -1.65 -45.05
N ILE A 155 -26.70 -2.63 -44.56
CA ILE A 155 -27.28 -3.84 -43.96
C ILE A 155 -28.20 -3.46 -42.81
N ALA A 156 -27.72 -2.69 -41.83
CA ALA A 156 -28.47 -2.37 -40.62
C ALA A 156 -29.81 -1.67 -40.89
N TYR A 157 -29.89 -0.83 -41.92
CA TYR A 157 -31.09 -0.06 -42.23
C TYR A 157 -32.05 -0.78 -43.20
N HIS A 158 -31.54 -1.67 -44.05
CA HIS A 158 -32.31 -2.30 -45.12
C HIS A 158 -32.48 -3.83 -44.97
N GLN A 159 -32.33 -4.38 -43.76
CA GLN A 159 -32.66 -5.80 -43.55
C GLN A 159 -34.16 -6.06 -43.79
N PRO A 160 -34.54 -7.14 -44.50
CA PRO A 160 -33.68 -8.14 -45.15
C PRO A 160 -33.18 -7.68 -46.53
N CYS A 161 -31.86 -7.71 -46.74
CA CYS A 161 -31.18 -7.38 -48.00
C CYS A 161 -30.22 -8.49 -48.44
N THR A 162 -30.03 -8.67 -49.74
CA THR A 162 -29.10 -9.65 -50.31
C THR A 162 -27.75 -9.01 -50.65
N ARG A 163 -26.72 -9.82 -50.89
CA ARG A 163 -25.40 -9.32 -51.29
C ARG A 163 -25.44 -8.51 -52.60
N ALA A 164 -26.34 -8.87 -53.52
CA ALA A 164 -26.53 -8.15 -54.77
C ALA A 164 -27.15 -6.75 -54.59
N ASP A 165 -27.77 -6.47 -53.44
CA ASP A 165 -28.33 -5.15 -53.12
C ASP A 165 -27.29 -4.20 -52.48
N ILE A 166 -26.12 -4.72 -52.12
CA ILE A 166 -25.05 -4.03 -51.38
C ILE A 166 -23.83 -3.73 -52.28
N GLU A 167 -23.60 -4.54 -53.31
CA GLU A 167 -22.56 -4.34 -54.35
C GLU A 167 -23.01 -3.32 -55.42
#